data_AF-X0W8D5-F1
#
_entry.id   AF-X0W8D5-F1
#
_cell.length_a   1.000
_cell.length_b   1.000
_cell.length_c   1.000
_cell.angle_alpha   90.00
_cell.angle_beta   90.00
_cell.angle_gamma   90.00
#
_symmetry.space_group_name_H-M   'P 1'
#
loop_
_entity.id
_entity.type
_entity.pdbx_description
1 polymer ?
#
loop_
_entity_poly.entity_id
_entity_poly.type
_entity_poly.pdbx_seq_one_letter_code
_entity_poly.pdbx_strand_id
1 'polypeptide(L)'
;MDFVEELKWREMIHNISPGTQEKLAEGMGAGYVGFDPTASSLQLGNLAAIMLLVHFQRAGHKPIALVGGATGMIGDPSGKSEER
;
A
#
# COMPACT_ATOMS: atom_id res chain seq x y z
N MET A 1 -18.38 2.48 -1.92
CA MET A 1 -17.64 3.32 -2.88
C MET A 1 -16.63 2.43 -3.57
N ASP A 2 -16.50 2.48 -4.90
CA ASP A 2 -15.53 1.67 -5.63
C ASP A 2 -14.10 2.10 -5.27
N PHE A 3 -13.23 1.14 -4.94
CA PHE A 3 -11.87 1.43 -4.49
C PHE A 3 -11.02 2.06 -5.59
N VAL A 4 -11.08 1.50 -6.80
CA VAL A 4 -10.23 1.93 -7.91
C VAL A 4 -10.64 3.33 -8.38
N GLU A 5 -11.94 3.61 -8.46
CA GLU A 5 -12.44 4.95 -8.79
C GLU A 5 -12.07 6.00 -7.74
N GLU A 6 -12.14 5.67 -6.45
CA GLU A 6 -11.70 6.55 -5.35
C GLU A 6 -10.21 6.91 -5.49
N LEU A 7 -9.35 5.95 -5.83
CA LEU A 7 -7.92 6.22 -6.02
C LEU A 7 -7.62 7.00 -7.31
N LYS A 8 -8.33 6.73 -8.40
CA LYS A 8 -8.22 7.51 -9.64
C LYS A 8 -8.57 8.97 -9.40
N TRP A 9 -9.69 9.22 -8.70
CA TRP A 9 -10.14 10.58 -8.39
C TRP A 9 -9.12 11.37 -7.55
N ARG A 10 -8.40 10.68 -6.66
CA ARG A 10 -7.36 11.29 -5.80
C ARG A 10 -5.97 11.36 -6.44
N GLU A 11 -5.83 10.90 -7.69
CA GLU A 11 -4.54 10.76 -8.38
C GLU A 11 -3.52 9.90 -7.60
N MET A 12 -4.00 8.87 -6.89
CA MET A 12 -3.18 7.98 -6.06
C MET A 12 -2.67 6.73 -6.79
N ILE A 13 -2.95 6.59 -8.10
CA ILE A 13 -2.53 5.43 -8.90
C ILE A 13 -1.35 5.82 -9.79
N HIS A 14 -0.18 5.28 -9.49
CA HIS A 14 0.96 5.31 -10.41
C HIS A 14 0.92 4.13 -11.40
N ASN A 15 0.59 2.93 -10.91
CA ASN A 15 0.45 1.73 -11.74
C ASN A 15 -0.58 0.77 -11.13
N ILE A 16 -1.22 -0.04 -11.97
CA ILE A 16 -2.23 -1.02 -11.57
C ILE A 16 -2.21 -2.21 -12.53
N SER A 17 -2.28 -3.44 -11.99
CA SER A 17 -2.34 -4.64 -12.82
C SER A 17 -3.69 -4.72 -13.56
N PRO A 18 -3.71 -5.13 -14.84
CA PRO A 18 -4.97 -5.38 -15.56
C PRO A 18 -5.85 -6.36 -14.80
N GLY A 19 -7.18 -6.14 -14.80
CA GLY A 19 -8.13 -7.01 -14.10
C GLY A 19 -8.34 -6.70 -12.61
N THR A 20 -7.60 -5.73 -12.03
CA THR A 20 -7.70 -5.43 -10.60
C THR A 20 -9.09 -4.92 -10.21
N GLN A 21 -9.69 -4.05 -11.01
CA GLN A 21 -11.00 -3.47 -10.72
C GLN A 21 -12.09 -4.53 -10.78
N GLU A 22 -12.08 -5.35 -11.82
CA GLU A 22 -12.99 -6.47 -12.01
C GLU A 22 -12.87 -7.45 -10.85
N LYS A 23 -11.63 -7.78 -10.44
CA LYS A 23 -11.39 -8.70 -9.33
C LYS A 23 -11.93 -8.17 -8.00
N LEU A 24 -11.76 -6.88 -7.74
CA LEU A 24 -12.27 -6.24 -6.52
C LEU A 24 -13.79 -6.06 -6.55
N ALA A 25 -14.42 -6.06 -7.74
CA ALA A 25 -15.87 -6.02 -7.89
C ALA A 25 -16.55 -7.38 -7.59
N GLU A 26 -15.83 -8.50 -7.67
CA GLU A 26 -16.36 -9.84 -7.36
C GLU A 26 -16.74 -10.01 -5.87
N GLY A 27 -16.22 -9.16 -4.99
CA GLY A 27 -16.54 -9.20 -3.56
C GLY A 27 -15.41 -8.69 -2.66
N MET A 28 -15.41 -9.12 -1.41
CA MET A 28 -14.39 -8.71 -0.45
C MET A 28 -13.01 -9.29 -0.79
N GLY A 29 -12.11 -8.45 -1.30
CA GLY A 29 -10.68 -8.75 -1.40
C GLY A 29 -9.92 -8.54 -0.08
N ALA A 30 -8.77 -9.20 0.05
CA ALA A 30 -7.75 -8.89 1.05
C ALA A 30 -6.50 -8.35 0.36
N GLY A 31 -5.86 -7.36 0.96
CA GLY A 31 -4.70 -6.66 0.39
C GLY A 31 -3.80 -6.12 1.48
N TYR A 32 -2.52 -5.93 1.17
CA TYR A 32 -1.53 -5.53 2.16
C TYR A 32 -0.59 -4.43 1.66
N VAL A 33 -0.01 -3.70 2.61
CA VAL A 33 1.12 -2.79 2.40
C VAL A 33 2.18 -3.13 3.44
N GLY A 34 3.43 -3.26 3.00
CA GLY A 34 4.59 -3.47 3.86
C GLY A 34 5.17 -2.15 4.37
N PHE A 35 5.59 -2.13 5.63
CA PHE A 35 6.31 -1.01 6.26
C PHE A 35 7.57 -1.54 6.95
N ASP A 36 8.74 -1.14 6.47
CA ASP A 36 10.01 -1.49 7.11
C ASP A 36 10.37 -0.49 8.22
N PRO A 37 10.81 -0.97 9.41
CA PRO A 37 11.17 -0.13 10.55
C PRO A 37 12.55 0.53 10.35
N THR A 38 12.66 1.44 9.37
CA THR A 38 13.92 2.11 9.03
C THR A 38 14.25 3.33 9.90
N ALA A 39 13.33 3.75 10.76
CA ALA A 39 13.46 4.85 11.71
C ALA A 39 12.60 4.59 12.96
N SER A 40 12.78 5.39 14.01
CA SER A 40 12.00 5.28 15.25
C SER A 40 10.53 5.68 15.12
N SER A 41 10.15 6.32 14.01
CA SER A 41 8.77 6.73 13.70
C SER A 41 8.53 6.76 12.20
N LEU A 42 7.27 6.59 11.81
CA LEU A 42 6.80 6.92 10.47
C LEU A 42 6.86 8.43 10.24
N GLN A 43 6.98 8.82 8.97
CA GLN A 43 7.02 10.21 8.51
C GLN A 43 5.91 10.46 7.49
N LEU A 44 5.78 11.72 7.04
CA LEU A 44 4.75 12.10 6.06
C LEU A 44 4.77 11.24 4.79
N GLY A 45 5.96 10.78 4.35
CA GLY A 45 6.10 9.90 3.19
C GLY A 45 5.33 8.57 3.31
N ASN A 46 5.08 8.08 4.53
CA ASN A 46 4.32 6.85 4.75
C ASN A 46 2.80 7.07 4.67
N LEU A 47 2.33 8.32 4.76
CA LEU A 47 0.90 8.64 4.87
C LEU A 47 0.13 8.19 3.64
N ALA A 48 0.68 8.32 2.44
CA ALA A 48 0.01 7.90 1.21
C ALA A 48 -0.34 6.40 1.24
N ALA A 49 0.59 5.57 1.69
CA ALA A 49 0.41 4.12 1.79
C ALA A 49 -0.57 3.73 2.92
N ILE A 50 -0.57 4.47 4.03
CA ILE A 50 -1.57 4.31 5.10
C ILE A 50 -2.97 4.68 4.60
N MET A 51 -3.11 5.81 3.90
CA MET A 51 -4.38 6.25 3.35
C MET A 51 -4.90 5.26 2.30
N LEU A 52 -4.02 4.64 1.51
CA LEU A 52 -4.38 3.55 0.60
C LEU A 52 -5.12 2.43 1.33
N LEU A 53 -4.58 1.94 2.46
CA LEU A 53 -5.23 0.91 3.29
C LEU A 53 -6.56 1.39 3.88
N VAL A 54 -6.65 2.66 4.28
CA VAL A 54 -7.91 3.26 4.79
C VAL A 54 -8.98 3.29 3.70
N HIS A 55 -8.64 3.72 2.48
CA HIS A 55 -9.57 3.72 1.35
C HIS A 55 -9.98 2.29 0.97
N PHE A 56 -9.04 1.34 1.03
CA PHE A 56 -9.31 -0.08 0.80
C PHE A 56 -10.33 -0.65 1.81
N GLN A 57 -10.15 -0.31 3.10
CA GLN A 57 -11.11 -0.68 4.15
C GLN A 57 -12.49 -0.06 3.94
N ARG A 58 -12.54 1.23 3.60
CA ARG A 58 -13.78 1.98 3.36
C ARG A 58 -14.54 1.50 2.13
N ALA A 59 -13.84 0.91 1.16
CA ALA A 59 -14.43 0.23 0.01
C ALA A 59 -15.00 -1.16 0.36
N GLY A 60 -14.82 -1.63 1.60
CA GLY A 60 -15.35 -2.91 2.08
C GLY A 60 -14.36 -4.07 1.98
N HIS A 61 -13.09 -3.80 1.72
CA HIS A 61 -12.04 -4.82 1.65
C HIS A 61 -11.30 -4.98 2.97
N LYS A 62 -10.49 -6.04 3.08
CA LYS A 62 -9.69 -6.36 4.27
C LYS A 62 -8.24 -5.85 4.11
N PRO A 63 -7.87 -4.70 4.69
CA PRO A 63 -6.49 -4.23 4.68
C PRO A 63 -5.61 -5.01 5.67
N ILE A 64 -4.33 -5.14 5.34
CA ILE A 64 -3.29 -5.71 6.21
C ILE A 64 -2.09 -4.77 6.19
N ALA A 65 -1.78 -4.16 7.34
CA ALA A 65 -0.53 -3.43 7.52
C ALA A 65 0.54 -4.43 8.00
N LEU A 66 1.51 -4.75 7.13
CA LEU A 66 2.57 -5.71 7.44
C LEU A 66 3.83 -4.97 7.89
N VAL A 67 4.31 -5.28 9.09
CA VAL A 67 5.57 -4.72 9.60
C VAL A 67 6.73 -5.63 9.20
N GLY A 68 7.69 -5.08 8.45
CA GLY A 68 8.82 -5.79 7.90
C GLY A 68 9.95 -6.02 8.89
N GLY A 69 9.71 -6.83 9.93
CA GLY A 69 10.73 -7.11 10.96
C GLY A 69 11.99 -7.79 10.39
N ALA A 70 11.83 -8.65 9.38
CA ALA A 70 12.96 -9.31 8.71
C ALA A 70 13.53 -8.50 7.53
N THR A 71 12.67 -7.90 6.69
CA THR A 71 13.08 -7.06 5.56
C THR A 71 13.82 -5.81 6.02
N GLY A 72 13.39 -5.21 7.14
CA GLY A 72 14.10 -4.10 7.77
C GLY A 72 15.50 -4.43 8.26
N MET A 73 15.82 -5.71 8.52
CA MET A 73 17.17 -6.15 8.90
C MET A 73 18.10 -6.30 7.70
N ILE A 74 17.56 -6.58 6.50
CA ILE A 74 18.33 -6.70 5.26
C ILE A 74 18.49 -5.32 4.59
N GLY A 75 17.42 -4.53 4.61
CA GLY A 75 17.31 -3.28 3.87
C GLY A 75 16.85 -3.52 2.42
N ASP A 76 15.93 -2.68 1.95
CA ASP A 76 15.48 -2.69 0.56
C ASP A 76 16.47 -1.91 -0.33
N PRO A 77 17.10 -2.54 -1.35
CA PRO A 77 18.01 -1.86 -2.27
C PRO A 77 17.28 -1.01 -3.32
N SER A 78 15.95 -1.07 -3.39
CA SER A 78 15.16 -0.40 -4.41
C SER A 78 15.29 1.13 -4.35
N GLY A 79 16.01 1.71 -5.32
CA GLY A 79 16.08 3.16 -5.54
C GLY A 79 17.18 3.90 -4.77
N LYS A 80 18.11 3.21 -4.11
CA LYS A 80 19.28 3.83 -3.49
C LYS A 80 20.57 3.42 -4.19
N SER A 81 21.29 4.42 -4.68
CA SER A 81 22.55 4.25 -5.44
C SER A 81 23.77 4.00 -4.55
N GLU A 82 23.63 4.12 -3.23
CA GLU A 82 24.69 3.80 -2.26
C GLU A 82 24.13 2.81 -1.24
N GLU A 83 24.88 1.73 -1.03
CA GLU A 83 24.65 0.75 0.04
C GLU A 83 24.65 1.47 1.40
N ARG A 84 23.69 1.11 2.25
CA ARG A 84 23.58 1.65 3.61
C ARG A 84 24.52 0.94 4.58
#